data_AF-A0A976KV99-F1
#
_entry.id   AF-A0A976KV99-F1
#
_cell.length_a   1.000
_cell.length_b   1.000
_cell.length_c   1.000
_cell.angle_alpha   90.00
_cell.angle_beta   90.00
_cell.angle_gamma   90.00
#
_symmetry.space_group_name_H-M   'P 1'
#
loop_
_entity.id
_entity.type
_entity.pdbx_description
1 polymer ?
#
loop_
_entity_poly.entity_id
_entity_poly.type
_entity_poly.pdbx_seq_one_letter_code
_entity_poly.pdbx_strand_id
1 'polypeptide(L)'
;MTASVAHAQGSSDIQADAKLYDITKAAAEEPVATTVDKTCLPVFGRFTADVVPPPACESPVGFCTEGELTGFLRGKYTLTSEQFIETGDPRVPFVTFFTGTSEVTTSLGSFVGVDTGSINLSEPGSIGSGRVSTLITIVENGSGGGYFPIDAGYLHIRGESDLASGTVDGYYAGVVCWDP
;
A
#
# COMPACT_ATOMS: atom_id res chain seq x y z
N MET A 1 58.66 -28.24 -23.45
CA MET A 1 57.95 -29.44 -23.93
C MET A 1 56.46 -29.05 -24.02
N THR A 2 55.72 -29.08 -25.14
CA THR A 2 55.47 -30.13 -26.17
C THR A 2 54.80 -31.38 -25.58
N ALA A 3 53.71 -31.99 -26.09
CA ALA A 3 52.81 -31.80 -27.26
C ALA A 3 51.55 -32.73 -27.10
N SER A 4 50.58 -32.92 -28.01
CA SER A 4 49.73 -32.04 -28.86
C SER A 4 48.78 -32.90 -29.74
N VAL A 5 47.51 -32.48 -30.03
CA VAL A 5 46.51 -33.15 -30.95
C VAL A 5 46.00 -34.54 -30.44
N ALA A 6 44.81 -35.11 -30.74
CA ALA A 6 43.64 -34.83 -31.63
C ALA A 6 42.31 -34.70 -30.82
N HIS A 7 41.08 -34.45 -31.31
CA HIS A 7 40.35 -34.42 -32.62
C HIS A 7 39.57 -35.69 -33.08
N ALA A 8 38.39 -35.45 -33.73
CA ALA A 8 37.41 -36.38 -34.36
C ALA A 8 36.37 -37.10 -33.43
N GLN A 9 35.11 -37.41 -33.81
CA GLN A 9 34.11 -36.85 -34.77
C GLN A 9 32.74 -37.61 -34.61
N GLY A 10 31.64 -37.06 -35.14
CA GLY A 10 30.31 -37.74 -35.25
C GLY A 10 29.31 -37.36 -34.13
N SER A 11 28.04 -36.98 -34.34
CA SER A 11 27.00 -37.18 -35.39
C SER A 11 26.17 -38.46 -35.26
N SER A 12 24.97 -38.34 -34.65
CA SER A 12 23.71 -38.85 -35.22
C SER A 12 22.49 -38.45 -34.37
N ASP A 13 21.41 -38.14 -35.07
CA ASP A 13 20.06 -37.78 -34.66
C ASP A 13 19.43 -38.59 -33.51
N ILE A 14 18.66 -37.91 -32.63
CA ILE A 14 17.67 -38.56 -31.76
C ILE A 14 16.33 -38.54 -32.50
N GLN A 15 15.79 -39.72 -32.81
CA GLN A 15 14.53 -39.86 -33.53
C GLN A 15 13.32 -39.54 -32.63
N ALA A 16 12.23 -39.08 -33.24
CA ALA A 16 11.01 -38.67 -32.54
C ALA A 16 10.07 -39.83 -32.23
N ASP A 17 9.45 -39.79 -31.05
CA ASP A 17 8.37 -40.72 -30.63
C ASP A 17 7.05 -39.94 -30.55
N ALA A 18 6.35 -39.83 -31.69
CA ALA A 18 5.22 -38.93 -31.86
C ALA A 18 3.89 -39.56 -31.42
N LYS A 19 3.54 -39.44 -30.13
CA LYS A 19 2.15 -39.64 -29.69
C LYS A 19 1.29 -38.44 -30.12
N LEU A 20 0.53 -38.62 -31.19
CA LEU A 20 -0.56 -37.71 -31.56
C LEU A 20 -1.56 -37.63 -30.40
N TYR A 21 -1.80 -36.41 -29.90
CA TYR A 21 -3.03 -36.07 -29.21
C TYR A 21 -4.04 -35.55 -30.23
N ASP A 22 -5.26 -36.05 -30.16
CA ASP A 22 -6.36 -35.61 -31.01
C ASP A 22 -6.84 -34.21 -30.57
N ILE A 23 -6.61 -33.23 -31.43
CA ILE A 23 -6.95 -31.81 -31.23
C ILE A 23 -8.36 -31.44 -31.73
N THR A 24 -9.19 -32.41 -32.12
CA THR A 24 -10.55 -32.15 -32.67
C THR A 24 -11.67 -32.09 -31.62
N LYS A 25 -11.36 -32.25 -30.33
CA LYS A 25 -12.35 -32.05 -29.26
C LYS A 25 -12.50 -30.57 -28.94
N ALA A 26 -13.70 -30.03 -29.20
CA ALA A 26 -14.01 -28.59 -29.17
C ALA A 26 -13.34 -27.82 -28.02
N ALA A 27 -12.60 -26.77 -28.40
CA ALA A 27 -12.26 -25.70 -27.47
C ALA A 27 -13.57 -25.03 -27.03
N ALA A 28 -13.87 -25.09 -25.73
CA ALA A 28 -14.73 -24.08 -25.15
C ALA A 28 -14.01 -22.74 -25.25
N GLU A 29 -14.70 -21.70 -25.69
CA GLU A 29 -14.17 -20.34 -25.63
C GLU A 29 -14.17 -19.91 -24.16
N GLU A 30 -13.06 -20.19 -23.46
CA GLU A 30 -12.72 -19.55 -22.18
C GLU A 30 -12.94 -18.04 -22.35
N PRO A 31 -13.86 -17.41 -21.59
CA PRO A 31 -14.22 -16.03 -21.85
C PRO A 31 -13.00 -15.15 -21.62
N VAL A 32 -12.51 -14.51 -22.69
CA VAL A 32 -11.42 -13.54 -22.61
C VAL A 32 -11.89 -12.41 -21.69
N ALA A 33 -11.37 -12.40 -20.47
CA ALA A 33 -11.66 -11.37 -19.49
C ALA A 33 -11.14 -10.04 -20.01
N THR A 34 -12.03 -9.25 -20.60
CA THR A 34 -11.79 -7.84 -20.92
C THR A 34 -11.65 -7.08 -19.61
N THR A 35 -10.42 -7.04 -19.11
CA THR A 35 -10.00 -6.06 -18.12
C THR A 35 -10.25 -4.68 -18.73
N VAL A 36 -11.22 -3.96 -18.20
CA VAL A 36 -11.34 -2.52 -18.46
C VAL A 36 -10.14 -1.89 -17.76
N ASP A 37 -9.31 -1.17 -18.49
CA ASP A 37 -8.17 -0.46 -17.89
C ASP A 37 -8.72 0.57 -16.88
N LYS A 38 -8.36 0.40 -15.61
CA LYS A 38 -8.82 1.28 -14.54
C LYS A 38 -8.43 2.73 -14.85
N THR A 39 -9.39 3.64 -14.68
CA THR A 39 -9.09 5.07 -14.76
C THR A 39 -8.37 5.48 -13.49
N CYS A 40 -7.14 5.97 -13.62
CA CYS A 40 -6.28 6.35 -12.50
C CYS A 40 -5.93 7.84 -12.53
N LEU A 41 -5.99 8.49 -11.36
CA LEU A 41 -5.72 9.91 -11.17
C LEU A 41 -4.61 10.11 -10.12
N PRO A 42 -3.52 10.84 -10.43
CA PRO A 42 -2.56 11.25 -9.40
C PRO A 42 -3.21 12.29 -8.48
N VAL A 43 -3.09 12.09 -7.16
CA VAL A 43 -3.70 12.95 -6.13
C VAL A 43 -2.66 13.41 -5.12
N PHE A 44 -2.83 14.64 -4.62
CA PHE A 44 -1.96 15.20 -3.60
C PHE A 44 -2.65 16.32 -2.81
N GLY A 45 -2.12 16.62 -1.62
CA GLY A 45 -2.59 17.72 -0.79
C GLY A 45 -2.09 17.63 0.65
N ARG A 46 -2.65 18.47 1.54
CA ARG A 46 -2.32 18.49 2.97
C ARG A 46 -3.20 17.49 3.73
N PHE A 47 -2.57 16.84 4.70
CA PHE A 47 -3.14 15.88 5.65
C PHE A 47 -2.97 16.46 7.06
N THR A 48 -4.01 16.36 7.88
CA THR A 48 -3.94 16.64 9.32
C THR A 48 -4.74 15.60 10.08
N ALA A 49 -4.23 15.08 11.19
CA ALA A 49 -4.94 14.12 12.03
C ALA A 49 -4.62 14.27 13.52
N ASP A 50 -5.54 13.85 14.38
CA ASP A 50 -5.46 13.89 15.84
C ASP A 50 -5.58 12.47 16.41
N VAL A 51 -4.81 12.15 17.45
CA VAL A 51 -4.90 10.88 18.17
C VAL A 51 -6.23 10.79 18.93
N VAL A 52 -7.01 9.74 18.63
CA VAL A 52 -8.29 9.48 19.30
C VAL A 52 -8.04 8.70 20.60
N PRO A 53 -8.40 9.23 21.78
CA PRO A 53 -8.21 8.52 23.04
C PRO A 53 -9.28 7.43 23.26
N PRO A 54 -8.99 6.40 24.08
CA PRO A 54 -10.01 5.52 24.62
C PRO A 54 -11.08 6.32 25.41
N PRO A 55 -12.36 5.90 25.38
CA PRO A 55 -12.88 4.65 24.82
C PRO A 55 -13.25 4.72 23.32
N ALA A 56 -13.06 5.86 22.64
CA ALA A 56 -13.47 6.00 21.23
C ALA A 56 -12.53 5.25 20.26
N CYS A 57 -11.27 5.05 20.65
CA CYS A 57 -10.35 4.19 19.91
C CYS A 57 -10.50 2.72 20.35
N GLU A 58 -10.95 1.86 19.42
CA GLU A 58 -11.11 0.41 19.64
C GLU A 58 -9.90 -0.44 19.15
N SER A 59 -8.81 0.19 18.73
CA SER A 59 -7.63 -0.53 18.21
C SER A 59 -7.03 -1.51 19.23
N PRO A 60 -6.60 -2.72 18.83
CA PRO A 60 -5.95 -3.68 19.73
C PRO A 60 -4.62 -3.20 20.31
N VAL A 61 -3.97 -2.20 19.70
CA VAL A 61 -2.74 -1.55 20.21
C VAL A 61 -2.97 -0.17 20.84
N GLY A 62 -4.23 0.19 21.11
CA GLY A 62 -4.61 1.46 21.72
C GLY A 62 -4.29 2.74 20.92
N PHE A 63 -4.05 2.66 19.61
CA PHE A 63 -3.72 3.81 18.76
C PHE A 63 -4.68 3.93 17.56
N CYS A 64 -5.40 5.04 17.51
CA CYS A 64 -6.24 5.44 16.39
C CYS A 64 -6.04 6.93 16.11
N THR A 65 -6.30 7.36 14.87
CA THR A 65 -6.31 8.80 14.53
C THR A 65 -7.50 9.14 13.64
N GLU A 66 -8.14 10.28 13.89
CA GLU A 66 -9.13 10.89 12.99
C GLU A 66 -8.53 12.13 12.35
N GLY A 67 -8.89 12.44 11.10
CA GLY A 67 -8.26 13.55 10.38
C GLY A 67 -8.99 14.03 9.14
N GLU A 68 -8.42 15.05 8.51
CA GLU A 68 -8.89 15.67 7.29
C GLU A 68 -7.83 15.59 6.17
N LEU A 69 -8.33 15.34 4.97
CA LEU A 69 -7.61 15.45 3.71
C LEU A 69 -8.10 16.72 3.00
N THR A 70 -7.17 17.50 2.44
CA THR A 70 -7.46 18.67 1.61
C THR A 70 -6.69 18.60 0.30
N GLY A 71 -7.03 19.44 -0.70
CA GLY A 71 -6.45 19.34 -2.05
C GLY A 71 -7.35 18.53 -2.98
N PHE A 72 -6.79 17.51 -3.64
CA PHE A 72 -7.54 16.62 -4.55
C PHE A 72 -8.56 15.76 -3.81
N LEU A 73 -8.09 15.01 -2.82
CA LEU A 73 -8.94 14.36 -1.84
C LEU A 73 -9.30 15.42 -0.79
N ARG A 74 -10.49 16.02 -0.91
CA ARG A 74 -11.10 16.79 0.18
C ARG A 74 -12.07 15.89 0.92
N GLY A 75 -11.81 15.60 2.19
CA GLY A 75 -12.59 14.62 2.94
C GLY A 75 -12.05 14.31 4.33
N LYS A 76 -12.60 13.25 4.94
CA LYS A 76 -12.16 12.68 6.21
C LYS A 76 -11.27 11.45 6.01
N TYR A 77 -10.45 11.20 7.02
CA TYR A 77 -9.59 10.04 7.19
C TYR A 77 -9.78 9.49 8.62
N THR A 78 -9.83 8.18 8.76
CA THR A 78 -9.66 7.48 10.03
C THR A 78 -8.55 6.44 9.88
N LEU A 79 -7.89 6.10 10.97
CA LEU A 79 -6.94 4.99 11.06
C LEU A 79 -7.18 4.26 12.38
N THR A 80 -7.29 2.94 12.29
CA THR A 80 -7.21 2.02 13.43
C THR A 80 -5.94 1.21 13.27
N SER A 81 -4.94 1.41 14.13
CA SER A 81 -3.72 0.59 14.09
C SER A 81 -3.98 -0.81 14.65
N GLU A 82 -3.39 -1.81 14.01
CA GLU A 82 -3.58 -3.23 14.35
C GLU A 82 -2.36 -3.80 15.07
N GLN A 83 -1.17 -3.37 14.66
CA GLN A 83 0.10 -3.89 15.18
C GLN A 83 1.15 -2.77 15.27
N PHE A 84 1.98 -2.84 16.30
CA PHE A 84 3.25 -2.13 16.38
C PHE A 84 4.40 -3.14 16.39
N ILE A 85 5.44 -2.88 15.61
CA ILE A 85 6.59 -3.75 15.41
C ILE A 85 7.85 -2.91 15.65
N GLU A 86 8.56 -3.18 16.74
CA GLU A 86 9.84 -2.53 17.03
C GLU A 86 10.87 -2.81 15.93
N THR A 87 11.76 -1.86 15.65
CA THR A 87 12.88 -2.07 14.70
C THR A 87 13.89 -3.14 15.13
N GLY A 88 13.93 -3.46 16.44
CA GLY A 88 14.96 -4.33 17.03
C GLY A 88 16.37 -3.73 17.04
N ASP A 89 16.55 -2.48 16.59
CA ASP A 89 17.85 -1.81 16.54
C ASP A 89 18.03 -0.87 17.73
N PRO A 90 18.91 -1.18 18.70
CA PRO A 90 19.11 -0.37 19.90
C PRO A 90 19.73 1.02 19.63
N ARG A 91 20.07 1.34 18.37
CA ARG A 91 20.52 2.68 17.95
C ARG A 91 19.36 3.61 17.59
N VAL A 92 18.17 3.06 17.31
CA VAL A 92 16.95 3.80 16.96
C VAL A 92 15.71 3.26 17.72
N PRO A 93 15.77 3.10 19.06
CA PRO A 93 14.69 2.51 19.86
C PRO A 93 13.40 3.36 19.91
N PHE A 94 13.45 4.57 19.36
CA PHE A 94 12.34 5.50 19.21
C PHE A 94 11.58 5.35 17.88
N VAL A 95 12.00 4.45 16.98
CA VAL A 95 11.35 4.16 15.70
C VAL A 95 10.61 2.82 15.78
N THR A 96 9.33 2.85 15.41
CA THR A 96 8.43 1.69 15.43
C THR A 96 7.67 1.62 14.10
N PHE A 97 7.61 0.43 13.50
CA PHE A 97 6.75 0.17 12.35
C PHE A 97 5.32 -0.14 12.80
N PHE A 98 4.34 0.14 11.95
CA PHE A 98 2.94 -0.19 12.24
C PHE A 98 2.20 -0.71 11.00
N THR A 99 1.16 -1.50 11.27
CA THR A 99 0.09 -1.80 10.31
C THR A 99 -1.24 -1.36 10.88
N GLY A 100 -2.20 -1.09 10.00
CA GLY A 100 -3.56 -0.76 10.39
C GLY A 100 -4.50 -0.73 9.19
N THR A 101 -5.76 -0.42 9.47
CA THR A 101 -6.78 -0.19 8.45
C THR A 101 -7.22 1.27 8.53
N SER A 102 -7.25 1.94 7.38
CA SER A 102 -7.73 3.30 7.23
C SER A 102 -9.00 3.36 6.38
N GLU A 103 -10.01 4.08 6.88
CA GLU A 103 -11.19 4.45 6.09
C GLU A 103 -11.05 5.91 5.63
N VAL A 104 -11.27 6.14 4.34
CA VAL A 104 -11.18 7.47 3.74
C VAL A 104 -12.50 7.77 3.03
N THR A 105 -13.05 8.97 3.27
CA THR A 105 -14.30 9.43 2.65
C THR A 105 -14.17 10.85 2.14
N THR A 106 -14.26 11.03 0.83
CA THR A 106 -13.88 12.27 0.15
C THR A 106 -14.89 12.68 -0.92
N SER A 107 -14.81 13.94 -1.33
CA SER A 107 -15.58 14.45 -2.49
C SER A 107 -15.35 13.69 -3.80
N LEU A 108 -14.25 12.94 -3.97
CA LEU A 108 -14.06 12.07 -5.16
C LEU A 108 -14.68 10.67 -5.00
N GLY A 109 -14.74 10.16 -3.77
CA GLY A 109 -15.11 8.77 -3.45
C GLY A 109 -14.65 8.38 -2.06
N SER A 110 -15.07 7.20 -1.61
CA SER A 110 -14.60 6.57 -0.38
C SER A 110 -13.82 5.30 -0.70
N PHE A 111 -12.89 4.92 0.17
CA PHE A 111 -12.13 3.69 0.06
C PHE A 111 -11.65 3.19 1.42
N VAL A 112 -11.35 1.90 1.52
CA VAL A 112 -10.65 1.29 2.64
C VAL A 112 -9.25 0.89 2.16
N GLY A 113 -8.24 1.15 3.00
CA GLY A 113 -6.86 0.84 2.69
C GLY A 113 -6.10 0.26 3.88
N VAL A 114 -5.10 -0.56 3.57
CA VAL A 114 -4.17 -1.12 4.55
C VAL A 114 -2.97 -0.20 4.68
N ASP A 115 -2.74 0.31 5.88
CA ASP A 115 -1.59 1.11 6.24
C ASP A 115 -0.36 0.24 6.50
N THR A 116 0.77 0.65 5.93
CA THR A 116 2.09 0.12 6.23
C THR A 116 3.05 1.28 6.44
N GLY A 117 3.51 1.48 7.67
CA GLY A 117 4.18 2.72 8.04
C GLY A 117 5.21 2.62 9.15
N SER A 118 5.83 3.76 9.43
CA SER A 118 6.78 3.97 10.52
C SER A 118 6.47 5.29 11.22
N ILE A 119 6.44 5.25 12.54
CA ILE A 119 6.36 6.43 13.41
C ILE A 119 7.68 6.52 14.18
N ASN A 120 8.20 7.72 14.42
CA ASN A 120 9.06 7.95 15.57
C ASN A 120 8.31 8.71 16.67
N LEU A 121 8.44 8.23 17.90
CA LEU A 121 7.85 8.86 19.10
C LEU A 121 8.89 9.72 19.84
N SER A 122 9.81 10.30 19.07
CA SER A 122 10.92 11.17 19.48
C SER A 122 12.08 10.45 20.22
N GLU A 123 13.34 10.90 20.14
CA GLU A 123 13.80 12.18 19.62
C GLU A 123 15.05 12.07 18.71
N PRO A 124 15.06 12.82 17.59
CA PRO A 124 16.26 13.49 17.08
C PRO A 124 16.60 14.83 17.77
N GLY A 125 16.50 14.89 19.11
CA GLY A 125 17.04 15.95 19.97
C GLY A 125 16.09 16.90 20.71
N SER A 126 14.76 16.81 20.56
CA SER A 126 13.79 17.57 21.38
C SER A 126 12.34 17.06 21.26
N ILE A 127 11.50 17.46 22.23
CA ILE A 127 10.03 17.46 22.18
C ILE A 127 9.56 18.06 20.84
N GLY A 128 8.56 17.44 20.19
CA GLY A 128 8.05 17.86 18.88
C GLY A 128 8.87 17.39 17.67
N SER A 129 9.88 16.55 17.87
CA SER A 129 10.64 15.91 16.77
C SER A 129 10.00 14.62 16.23
N GLY A 130 8.74 14.35 16.59
CA GLY A 130 7.95 13.22 16.09
C GLY A 130 7.65 13.31 14.59
N ARG A 131 7.70 12.18 13.89
CA ARG A 131 7.53 12.07 12.44
C ARG A 131 6.80 10.77 12.10
N VAL A 132 5.90 10.83 11.13
CA VAL A 132 5.19 9.66 10.59
C VAL A 132 5.35 9.58 9.07
N SER A 133 5.47 8.36 8.57
CA SER A 133 5.35 8.02 7.15
C SER A 133 4.56 6.73 7.01
N THR A 134 3.50 6.72 6.20
CA THR A 134 2.70 5.52 5.93
C THR A 134 2.33 5.42 4.45
N LEU A 135 2.38 4.20 3.92
CA LEU A 135 1.81 3.85 2.63
C LEU A 135 0.47 3.15 2.88
N ILE A 136 -0.61 3.86 2.57
CA ILE A 136 -1.95 3.29 2.46
C ILE A 136 -2.02 2.58 1.11
N THR A 137 -2.24 1.28 1.10
CA THR A 137 -2.59 0.51 -0.11
C THR A 137 -4.10 0.38 -0.17
N ILE A 138 -4.74 0.89 -1.21
CA ILE A 138 -6.21 0.80 -1.36
C ILE A 138 -6.56 -0.64 -1.75
N VAL A 139 -7.48 -1.25 -1.00
CA VAL A 139 -7.86 -2.67 -1.17
C VAL A 139 -9.34 -2.88 -1.51
N GLU A 140 -10.22 -1.95 -1.13
CA GLU A 140 -11.64 -1.99 -1.51
C GLU A 140 -12.29 -0.59 -1.51
N ASN A 141 -13.43 -0.49 -2.19
CA ASN A 141 -14.27 0.70 -2.21
C ASN A 141 -15.03 0.87 -0.88
N GLY A 142 -15.12 2.11 -0.39
CA GLY A 142 -15.70 2.43 0.91
C GLY A 142 -17.23 2.54 0.89
N SER A 143 -17.82 2.64 2.07
CA SER A 143 -19.28 2.75 2.26
C SER A 143 -19.84 4.17 2.04
N GLY A 144 -18.97 5.18 1.92
CA GLY A 144 -19.34 6.59 1.71
C GLY A 144 -19.53 6.97 0.24
N GLY A 145 -20.20 8.11 0.02
CA GLY A 145 -20.50 8.62 -1.31
C GLY A 145 -19.38 9.48 -1.93
N GLY A 146 -19.42 9.64 -3.25
CA GLY A 146 -18.54 10.51 -4.03
C GLY A 146 -18.89 10.46 -5.51
N TYR A 147 -17.95 10.81 -6.40
CA TYR A 147 -18.13 10.71 -7.84
C TYR A 147 -17.74 9.35 -8.42
N PHE A 148 -16.79 8.64 -7.79
CA PHE A 148 -16.16 7.44 -8.33
C PHE A 148 -16.09 6.31 -7.29
N PRO A 149 -16.26 5.04 -7.69
CA PRO A 149 -16.01 3.88 -6.85
C PRO A 149 -14.51 3.60 -6.79
N ILE A 150 -13.79 4.33 -5.92
CA ILE A 150 -12.33 4.18 -5.77
C ILE A 150 -12.04 2.82 -5.13
N ASP A 151 -11.48 1.89 -5.88
CA ASP A 151 -11.27 0.50 -5.44
C ASP A 151 -9.82 0.02 -5.52
N ALA A 152 -8.92 0.83 -6.08
CA ALA A 152 -7.50 0.52 -6.18
C ALA A 152 -6.63 1.79 -6.13
N GLY A 153 -5.34 1.61 -5.87
CA GLY A 153 -4.35 2.68 -5.79
C GLY A 153 -3.58 2.71 -4.47
N TYR A 154 -2.97 3.84 -4.16
CA TYR A 154 -2.18 4.04 -2.94
C TYR A 154 -2.04 5.52 -2.58
N LEU A 155 -1.86 5.82 -1.29
CA LEU A 155 -1.43 7.13 -0.78
C LEU A 155 -0.17 6.98 0.07
N HIS A 156 0.88 7.75 -0.23
CA HIS A 156 2.01 7.95 0.67
C HIS A 156 1.77 9.22 1.49
N ILE A 157 1.50 9.05 2.78
CA ILE A 157 1.36 10.15 3.75
C ILE A 157 2.69 10.33 4.49
N ARG A 158 3.12 11.59 4.66
CA ARG A 158 4.26 11.98 5.51
C ARG A 158 3.92 13.22 6.31
N GLY A 159 4.22 13.21 7.61
CA GLY A 159 3.92 14.32 8.50
C GLY A 159 4.84 14.42 9.71
N GLU A 160 4.73 15.56 10.39
CA GLU A 160 5.32 15.81 11.70
C GLU A 160 4.26 15.58 12.77
N SER A 161 4.63 14.94 13.88
CA SER A 161 3.73 14.65 15.00
C SER A 161 4.19 15.38 16.27
N ASP A 162 3.26 16.12 16.87
CA ASP A 162 3.45 16.71 18.20
C ASP A 162 2.76 15.84 19.26
N LEU A 163 3.58 15.14 20.03
CA LEU A 163 3.13 14.25 21.10
C LEU A 163 2.54 14.98 22.31
N ALA A 164 2.72 16.31 22.43
CA ALA A 164 2.12 17.10 23.50
C ALA A 164 0.65 17.45 23.22
N SER A 165 0.29 17.65 21.95
CA SER A 165 -1.09 17.87 21.50
C SER A 165 -1.79 16.60 20.97
N GLY A 166 -1.02 15.58 20.56
CA GLY A 166 -1.54 14.40 19.85
C GLY A 166 -1.81 14.66 18.36
N THR A 167 -1.31 15.77 17.81
CA THR A 167 -1.56 16.18 16.42
C THR A 167 -0.53 15.60 15.44
N VAL A 168 -0.93 15.50 14.18
CA VAL A 168 -0.09 15.22 13.01
C VAL A 168 -0.41 16.24 11.91
N ASP A 169 0.60 16.90 11.35
CA ASP A 169 0.47 17.81 10.18
C ASP A 169 1.42 17.36 9.07
N GLY A 170 0.95 17.30 7.83
CA GLY A 170 1.73 16.73 6.74
C GLY A 170 1.07 16.78 5.38
N TYR A 171 1.56 15.96 4.47
CA TYR A 171 1.11 15.91 3.09
C TYR A 171 0.95 14.46 2.63
N TYR A 172 -0.04 14.24 1.76
CA TYR A 172 -0.19 13.00 1.01
C TYR A 172 0.13 13.23 -0.47
N ALA A 173 0.66 12.19 -1.11
CA ALA A 173 0.76 12.09 -2.56
C ALA A 173 0.55 10.63 -2.97
N GLY A 174 -0.11 10.38 -4.10
CA GLY A 174 -0.42 9.02 -4.52
C GLY A 174 -1.24 8.96 -5.81
N VAL A 175 -1.90 7.82 -6.02
CA VAL A 175 -2.77 7.56 -7.16
C VAL A 175 -4.04 6.87 -6.66
N VAL A 176 -5.21 7.33 -7.09
CA VAL A 176 -6.49 6.63 -6.90
C VAL A 176 -6.99 6.12 -8.24
N CYS A 177 -7.57 4.92 -8.25
CA CYS A 177 -8.06 4.25 -9.45
C CYS A 177 -9.49 3.72 -9.23
N TRP A 178 -10.27 3.66 -10.32
CA TRP A 178 -11.63 3.13 -10.34
C TRP A 178 -11.98 2.51 -11.70
N ASP A 179 -13.01 1.67 -11.74
CA ASP A 179 -13.64 1.24 -12.99
C ASP A 179 -14.61 2.33 -13.51
N PRO A 180 -14.51 2.76 -14.79
CA PRO A 180 -15.24 3.91 -15.35
C PRO A 180 -16.70 3.65 -15.73
#